data_AF-A0A9E0KY62-F1
#
_entry.id   AF-A0A9E0KY62-F1
#
_cell.length_a   1.000
_cell.length_b   1.000
_cell.length_c   1.000
_cell.angle_alpha   90.00
_cell.angle_beta   90.00
_cell.angle_gamma   90.00
#
_symmetry.space_group_name_H-M   'P 1'
#
loop_
_entity.id
_entity.type
_entity.pdbx_description
1 polymer ?
#
loop_
_entity_poly.entity_id
_entity_poly.type
_entity_poly.pdbx_seq_one_letter_code
_entity_poly.pdbx_strand_id
1 'polypeptide(L)'
;MAGRLLSHDDFTGITSYFHYDAATDTAVIEKKQDVGLILDNNKAERNSGVNNKDHGLGKKVATVPLVLYWQWKNHCTKANMSQDETSAYILGMIKSREYCHLMTVDKI
;
A
#
# COMPACT_ATOMS: atom_id res chain seq x y z
N MET A 1 9.39 -24.25 2.24
CA MET A 1 9.80 -23.85 3.61
C MET A 1 8.55 -23.47 4.39
N ALA A 2 8.29 -24.09 5.54
CA ALA A 2 7.17 -23.72 6.40
C ALA A 2 7.69 -22.74 7.46
N GLY A 3 7.29 -21.47 7.36
CA GLY A 3 7.71 -20.41 8.30
C GLY A 3 7.04 -20.57 9.66
N ARG A 4 7.79 -20.35 10.75
CA ARG A 4 7.25 -20.31 12.10
C ARG A 4 6.69 -18.92 12.38
N LEU A 5 5.44 -18.83 12.85
CA LEU A 5 4.87 -17.56 13.29
C LEU A 5 5.74 -16.96 14.41
N LEU A 6 6.19 -15.72 14.20
CA LEU A 6 7.01 -14.97 15.16
C LEU A 6 6.14 -13.99 15.97
N SER A 7 5.28 -13.23 15.28
CA SER A 7 4.36 -12.27 15.91
C SER A 7 3.22 -11.88 14.98
N HIS A 8 2.11 -11.42 15.57
CA HIS A 8 1.01 -10.75 14.88
C HIS A 8 0.69 -9.45 15.62
N ASP A 9 0.55 -8.35 14.88
CA ASP A 9 0.15 -7.04 15.40
C ASP A 9 -1.29 -6.76 15.00
N ASP A 10 -2.21 -6.79 15.96
CA ASP A 10 -3.65 -6.59 15.73
C ASP A 10 -3.99 -5.18 15.23
N PHE A 11 -3.17 -4.17 15.55
CA PHE A 11 -3.43 -2.79 15.13
C PHE A 11 -3.05 -2.58 13.66
N THR A 12 -1.90 -3.11 13.24
CA THR A 12 -1.43 -2.96 11.86
C THR A 12 -1.84 -4.12 10.95
N GLY A 13 -2.29 -5.25 11.50
CA GLY A 13 -2.57 -6.49 10.77
C GLY A 13 -1.30 -7.18 10.23
N ILE A 14 -0.11 -6.77 10.68
CA ILE A 14 1.17 -7.32 10.20
C ILE A 14 1.48 -8.63 10.93
N THR A 15 1.70 -9.68 10.17
CA THR A 15 2.14 -11.00 10.65
C THR A 15 3.59 -11.23 10.24
N SER A 16 4.45 -11.52 11.22
CA SER A 16 5.86 -11.83 11.00
C SER A 16 6.09 -13.33 11.09
N TYR A 17 6.80 -13.89 10.11
CA TYR A 17 7.21 -15.28 10.05
C TYR A 17 8.74 -15.36 10.09
N PHE A 18 9.24 -16.29 10.89
CA PHE A 18 10.65 -16.64 10.94
C PHE A 18 10.90 -17.88 10.09
N HIS A 19 11.85 -17.77 9.16
CA HIS A 19 12.32 -18.83 8.31
C HIS A 19 13.80 -19.06 8.61
N TYR A 20 14.17 -20.30 8.94
CA TYR A 20 15.57 -20.68 9.12
C TYR A 20 15.91 -21.80 8.14
N ASP A 21 16.98 -21.61 7.40
CA ASP A 21 17.55 -22.60 6.51
C ASP A 21 18.86 -23.12 7.11
N ALA A 22 18.81 -24.37 7.58
CA ALA A 22 19.96 -25.04 8.19
C ALA A 22 21.06 -25.39 7.17
N ALA A 23 20.75 -25.47 5.88
CA ALA A 23 21.75 -25.80 4.85
C ALA A 23 22.63 -24.60 4.49
N THR A 24 22.08 -23.39 4.56
CA THR A 24 22.78 -22.12 4.26
C THR A 24 23.08 -21.30 5.51
N ASP A 25 22.76 -21.84 6.69
CA ASP A 25 22.82 -21.16 8.00
C ASP A 25 22.25 -19.73 7.97
N THR A 26 21.11 -19.57 7.28
CA THR A 26 20.51 -18.26 7.02
C THR A 26 19.14 -18.16 7.69
N ALA A 27 18.92 -17.03 8.37
CA ALA A 27 17.64 -16.68 8.97
C ALA A 27 17.00 -15.50 8.22
N VAL A 28 15.71 -15.64 7.86
CA VAL A 28 14.91 -14.61 7.18
C VAL A 28 13.65 -14.33 8.00
N ILE A 29 13.37 -13.05 8.25
CA ILE A 29 12.10 -12.60 8.82
C ILE A 29 11.24 -12.06 7.67
N GLU A 30 10.15 -12.75 7.39
CA GLU A 30 9.15 -12.34 6.41
C GLU A 30 8.01 -11.61 7.13
N LYS A 31 7.57 -10.46 6.61
CA LYS A 31 6.41 -9.73 7.14
C LYS A 31 5.31 -9.70 6.09
N LYS A 32 4.09 -10.07 6.47
CA LYS A 32 2.88 -10.05 5.62
C LYS A 32 1.83 -9.16 6.25
N GLN A 33 1.11 -8.40 5.45
CA GLN A 33 -0.07 -7.65 5.88
C GLN A 33 -1.24 -8.06 4.98
N ASP A 34 -2.36 -8.44 5.59
CA ASP A 34 -3.59 -8.61 4.84
C ASP A 34 -4.18 -7.21 4.57
N VAL A 35 -4.37 -6.91 3.28
CA VAL A 35 -4.92 -5.62 2.82
C VAL A 35 -6.30 -5.78 2.19
N GLY A 36 -6.91 -6.97 2.22
CA GLY A 36 -8.19 -7.26 1.57
C GLY A 36 -9.30 -6.28 1.98
N LEU A 37 -9.44 -6.03 3.28
CA LEU A 37 -10.43 -5.08 3.81
C LEU A 37 -10.22 -3.65 3.27
N ILE A 38 -8.97 -3.21 3.11
CA ILE A 38 -8.66 -1.88 2.55
C ILE A 38 -9.14 -1.80 1.10
N LEU A 39 -8.92 -2.86 0.32
CA LEU A 39 -9.33 -2.90 -1.09
C LEU A 39 -10.85 -2.91 -1.25
N ASP A 40 -11.55 -3.68 -0.43
CA ASP A 40 -13.01 -3.73 -0.43
C ASP A 40 -13.63 -2.38 -0.04
N ASN A 41 -13.09 -1.73 1.00
CA ASN A 41 -13.50 -0.39 1.40
C ASN A 41 -13.24 0.64 0.31
N ASN A 42 -12.08 0.57 -0.36
CA ASN A 42 -11.77 1.49 -1.45
C ASN A 42 -12.75 1.35 -2.61
N LYS A 43 -13.11 0.11 -2.95
CA LYS A 43 -14.11 -0.20 -3.98
C LYS A 43 -15.49 0.32 -3.57
N ALA A 44 -15.89 0.11 -2.32
CA ALA A 44 -17.16 0.62 -1.78
C ALA A 44 -17.21 2.15 -1.82
N GLU A 45 -16.17 2.84 -1.35
CA GLU A 45 -16.05 4.29 -1.40
C GLU A 45 -16.12 4.82 -2.84
N ARG A 46 -15.39 4.20 -3.76
CA ARG A 46 -15.44 4.56 -5.18
C ARG A 46 -16.86 4.46 -5.73
N ASN A 47 -17.49 3.30 -5.54
CA ASN A 47 -18.83 3.03 -6.05
C ASN A 47 -19.91 3.92 -5.40
N SER A 48 -19.69 4.39 -4.17
CA SER A 48 -20.61 5.30 -3.50
C SER A 48 -20.64 6.69 -4.14
N GLY A 49 -19.61 7.06 -4.91
CA GLY A 49 -19.45 8.39 -5.49
C GLY A 49 -19.16 9.49 -4.47
N VAL A 50 -18.94 9.17 -3.19
CA VAL A 50 -18.69 10.15 -2.12
C VAL A 50 -17.48 11.05 -2.40
N ASN A 51 -16.50 10.55 -3.15
CA ASN A 51 -15.29 11.29 -3.51
C ASN A 51 -15.35 11.89 -4.94
N ASN A 52 -16.50 11.79 -5.64
CA ASN A 52 -16.63 12.30 -7.00
C ASN A 52 -16.73 13.83 -7.03
N LYS A 53 -16.47 14.40 -8.21
CA LYS A 53 -16.34 15.85 -8.48
C LYS A 53 -17.50 16.74 -8.02
N ASP A 54 -18.67 16.16 -7.79
CA ASP A 54 -19.88 16.90 -7.46
C ASP A 54 -20.02 17.16 -5.94
N HIS A 55 -19.10 16.64 -5.10
CA HIS A 55 -19.21 16.62 -3.64
C HIS A 55 -18.22 17.53 -2.85
N GLY A 56 -17.62 18.56 -3.45
CA GLY A 56 -16.92 19.64 -2.72
C GLY A 56 -15.37 19.66 -2.82
N LEU A 57 -14.75 20.61 -2.10
CA LEU A 57 -13.30 20.87 -2.08
C LEU A 57 -12.58 19.90 -1.12
N GLY A 58 -11.73 19.03 -1.67
CA GLY A 58 -10.96 18.04 -0.93
C GLY A 58 -11.50 16.63 -1.15
N LYS A 59 -10.90 15.90 -2.09
CA LYS A 59 -11.32 14.54 -2.45
C LYS A 59 -10.28 13.57 -1.92
N LYS A 60 -10.71 12.53 -1.22
CA LYS A 60 -9.84 11.39 -0.95
C LYS A 60 -9.67 10.63 -2.27
N VAL A 61 -8.47 10.70 -2.84
CA VAL A 61 -8.16 10.10 -4.16
C VAL A 61 -7.91 8.59 -4.06
N ALA A 62 -7.26 8.15 -2.97
CA ALA A 62 -6.94 6.76 -2.71
C ALA A 62 -6.70 6.53 -1.22
N THR A 63 -6.89 5.29 -0.76
CA THR A 63 -6.21 4.79 0.46
C THR A 63 -5.12 3.83 0.04
N VAL A 64 -3.89 4.16 0.43
CA VAL A 64 -2.69 3.38 0.10
C VAL A 64 -2.16 2.72 1.38
N PRO A 65 -1.94 1.40 1.40
CA PRO A 65 -1.23 0.73 2.48
C PRO A 65 0.13 1.39 2.75
N LEU A 66 0.44 1.63 4.02
CA LEU A 66 1.62 2.40 4.41
C LEU A 66 2.94 1.82 3.88
N VAL A 67 3.02 0.50 3.75
CA VAL A 67 4.18 -0.21 3.17
C VAL A 67 4.43 0.20 1.72
N LEU A 68 3.38 0.27 0.89
CA LEU A 68 3.50 0.70 -0.50
C LEU A 68 3.90 2.18 -0.59
N TYR A 69 3.29 3.02 0.24
CA TYR A 69 3.63 4.44 0.29
C TYR A 69 5.12 4.66 0.61
N TRP A 70 5.66 3.97 1.62
CA TRP A 70 7.08 4.08 1.95
C TRP A 70 7.97 3.48 0.88
N GLN A 71 7.56 2.41 0.22
CA GLN A 71 8.31 1.86 -0.92
C GLN A 71 8.46 2.90 -2.04
N TRP A 72 7.36 3.54 -2.44
CA TRP A 72 7.39 4.57 -3.48
C TRP A 72 8.16 5.82 -3.03
N LYS A 73 7.94 6.27 -1.79
CA LYS A 73 8.66 7.42 -1.25
C LYS A 73 10.16 7.19 -1.17
N ASN A 74 10.58 6.01 -0.69
CA ASN A 74 12.00 5.64 -0.64
C ASN A 74 12.62 5.55 -2.04
N HIS A 75 11.86 5.09 -3.04
CA HIS A 75 12.29 5.14 -4.44
C HIS A 75 12.53 6.58 -4.90
N CYS A 76 11.57 7.48 -4.68
CA CYS A 76 11.70 8.91 -5.02
C CYS A 76 12.87 9.58 -4.31
N THR A 77 13.06 9.30 -3.01
CA THR A 77 14.19 9.82 -2.23
C THR A 77 15.53 9.34 -2.78
N LYS A 78 15.66 8.06 -3.13
CA LYS A 78 16.89 7.53 -3.76
C LYS A 78 17.17 8.15 -5.14
N ALA A 79 16.13 8.58 -5.84
CA ALA A 79 16.23 9.28 -7.11
C ALA A 79 16.43 10.80 -6.97
N ASN A 80 16.58 11.34 -5.74
CA ASN A 80 16.69 12.78 -5.46
C ASN A 80 15.54 13.62 -6.05
N MET A 81 14.33 13.04 -6.11
CA MET A 81 13.15 13.76 -6.60
C MET A 81 12.72 14.84 -5.60
N SER A 82 12.30 15.99 -6.12
CA SER A 82 11.62 17.04 -5.35
C SER A 82 10.27 16.57 -4.81
N GLN A 83 9.66 17.40 -3.94
CA GLN A 83 8.34 17.11 -3.38
C GLN A 83 7.25 17.03 -4.47
N ASP A 84 7.32 17.89 -5.48
CA ASP A 84 6.35 17.93 -6.58
C ASP A 84 6.50 16.69 -7.47
N GLU A 85 7.73 16.31 -7.81
CA GLU A 85 8.03 15.09 -8.57
C GLU A 85 7.62 13.83 -7.81
N THR A 86 7.85 13.78 -6.49
CA THR A 86 7.41 12.67 -5.63
C THR A 86 5.89 12.54 -5.64
N SER A 87 5.19 13.67 -5.54
CA SER A 87 3.71 13.69 -5.57
C SER A 87 3.17 13.23 -6.92
N ALA A 88 3.79 13.69 -8.02
CA ALA A 88 3.45 13.25 -9.38
C ALA A 88 3.71 11.75 -9.59
N TYR A 89 4.84 11.24 -9.10
CA TYR A 89 5.19 9.82 -9.17
C TYR A 89 4.17 8.95 -8.43
N ILE A 90 3.84 9.30 -7.18
CA ILE A 90 2.86 8.55 -6.37
C ILE A 90 1.48 8.57 -7.03
N LEU A 91 1.05 9.71 -7.57
CA LEU A 91 -0.19 9.79 -8.35
C LEU A 91 -0.14 8.92 -9.61
N GLY A 92 1.00 8.87 -10.30
CA GLY A 92 1.23 7.97 -11.44
C GLY A 92 1.13 6.50 -11.06
N MET A 93 1.70 6.10 -9.91
CA MET A 93 1.60 4.75 -9.38
C MET A 93 0.15 4.36 -9.10
N ILE A 94 -0.61 5.22 -8.41
CA ILE A 94 -2.03 5.00 -8.10
C ILE A 94 -2.88 4.85 -9.39
N LYS A 95 -2.51 5.55 -10.47
CA LYS A 95 -3.20 5.46 -11.77
C LYS A 95 -2.79 4.24 -12.60
N SER A 96 -1.70 3.55 -12.26
CA SER A 96 -1.22 2.41 -13.02
C SER A 96 -2.18 1.22 -12.92
N ARG A 97 -2.18 0.34 -13.92
CA ARG A 97 -3.00 -0.88 -13.92
C ARG A 97 -2.75 -1.76 -12.69
N GLU A 98 -1.54 -1.72 -12.15
CA GLU A 98 -1.15 -2.51 -10.99
C GLU A 98 -1.81 -2.01 -9.70
N TYR A 99 -1.95 -0.70 -9.51
CA TYR A 99 -2.42 -0.12 -8.25
C TYR A 99 -3.73 0.66 -8.35
N CYS A 100 -4.39 0.66 -9.52
CA CYS A 100 -5.64 1.38 -9.73
C CYS A 100 -6.76 0.94 -8.78
N HIS A 101 -6.68 -0.26 -8.19
CA HIS A 101 -7.61 -0.75 -7.17
C HIS A 101 -7.51 0.00 -5.83
N LEU A 102 -6.46 0.81 -5.61
CA LEU A 102 -6.31 1.66 -4.43
C LEU A 102 -7.13 2.96 -4.52
N MET A 103 -7.61 3.34 -5.71
CA MET A 103 -8.36 4.58 -5.89
C MET A 103 -9.74 4.51 -5.22
N THR A 104 -10.15 5.64 -4.65
CA THR A 104 -11.46 5.84 -4.04
C THR A 104 -12.35 6.78 -4.87
N VAL A 105 -11.89 7.13 -6.07
CA VAL A 105 -12.58 7.97 -7.07
C VAL A 105 -12.72 7.23 -8.40
N ASP A 106 -13.78 7.53 -9.15
CA ASP A 106 -13.97 6.96 -10.49
C ASP A 106 -13.05 7.60 -11.53
N LYS A 107 -12.79 8.91 -11.38
CA LYS A 107 -11.96 9.73 -12.27
C LYS A 107 -11.23 10.79 -11.46
N ILE A 108 -9.94 10.98 -11.75
CA ILE A 108 -9.11 12.07 -11.23
C ILE A 108 -9.21 13.26 -12.17
#